data_AF-A0A6N3FG52-F1
#
_entry.id   AF-A0A6N3FG52-F1
#
_cell.length_a   1.000
_cell.length_b   1.000
_cell.length_c   1.000
_cell.angle_alpha   90.00
_cell.angle_beta   90.00
_cell.angle_gamma   90.00
#
_symmetry.space_group_name_H-M   'P 1'
#
loop_
_entity.id
_entity.type
_entity.pdbx_description
1 polymer ?
#
loop_
_entity_poly.entity_id
_entity_poly.type
_entity_poly.pdbx_seq_one_letter_code
_entity_poly.pdbx_strand_id
1 'polypeptide(L)'
;MEIINRLENAQDKFIVLGIYSGLMRVSNTDILNLKVSDVDFINKTINVNGMSIAFDEELEKIIKESITQQRYYKLGEQGRSNEYYLLNTSSPYIIKLRPLPSNKNGSESMSVDTLKQRLIRLSSFLGVNGMNTRLLKQSGAFNLLKEENKEWTLDAATKFLNEKGFNLRRNNILDMIKELRRNVV
;
A
#
# COMPACT_ATOMS: atom_id res chain seq x y z
N MET A 1 -10.03 -4.54 -7.55
CA MET A 1 -8.82 -4.04 -8.24
C MET A 1 -9.11 -2.94 -9.29
N GLU A 2 -10.29 -2.88 -9.92
CA GLU A 2 -10.54 -1.89 -10.99
C GLU A 2 -10.31 -0.42 -10.61
N ILE A 3 -10.52 -0.05 -9.35
CA ILE A 3 -10.36 1.33 -8.89
C ILE A 3 -8.91 1.83 -8.91
N ILE A 4 -7.92 0.95 -8.69
CA ILE A 4 -6.49 1.35 -8.72
C ILE A 4 -5.98 1.53 -10.14
N ASN A 5 -6.63 0.93 -11.13
CA ASN A 5 -6.29 1.10 -12.55
C ASN A 5 -6.60 2.52 -13.06
N ARG A 6 -7.45 3.27 -12.35
CA ARG A 6 -7.70 4.70 -12.62
C ARG A 6 -6.53 5.61 -12.23
N LEU A 7 -5.60 5.12 -11.41
CA LEU A 7 -4.44 5.90 -10.98
C LEU A 7 -3.35 5.84 -12.06
N GLU A 8 -2.81 6.99 -12.45
CA GLU A 8 -1.74 7.04 -13.45
C GLU A 8 -0.37 6.69 -12.83
N ASN A 9 -0.10 7.19 -11.63
CA ASN A 9 1.19 6.98 -10.97
C ASN A 9 1.29 5.57 -10.36
N ALA A 10 2.27 4.78 -10.80
CA ALA A 10 2.56 3.47 -10.25
C ALA A 10 2.84 3.52 -8.74
N GLN A 11 3.58 4.53 -8.26
CA GLN A 11 3.81 4.70 -6.82
C GLN A 11 2.53 4.90 -6.00
N ASP A 12 1.50 5.53 -6.57
CA ASP A 12 0.22 5.69 -5.87
C ASP A 12 -0.55 4.37 -5.85
N LYS A 13 -0.51 3.59 -6.94
CA LYS A 13 -1.00 2.20 -6.96
C LYS A 13 -0.29 1.37 -5.91
N PHE A 14 1.03 1.47 -5.81
CA PHE A 14 1.84 0.75 -4.83
C PHE A 14 1.47 1.11 -3.39
N ILE A 15 1.26 2.40 -3.09
CA ILE A 15 0.80 2.82 -1.75
C ILE A 15 -0.55 2.17 -1.42
N VAL A 16 -1.52 2.25 -2.31
CA VAL A 16 -2.88 1.73 -2.06
C VAL A 16 -2.88 0.21 -1.96
N LEU A 17 -2.35 -0.46 -2.98
CA LEU A 17 -2.34 -1.92 -3.06
C LEU A 17 -1.37 -2.54 -2.04
N GLY A 18 -0.22 -1.92 -1.79
CA GLY A 18 0.74 -2.40 -0.79
C GLY A 18 0.16 -2.38 0.63
N ILE A 19 -0.54 -1.30 1.02
CA ILE A 19 -1.26 -1.27 2.31
C ILE A 19 -2.37 -2.32 2.35
N TYR A 20 -3.13 -2.43 1.26
CA TYR A 20 -4.20 -3.42 1.11
C TYR A 20 -3.67 -4.87 1.17
N SER A 21 -2.43 -5.10 0.74
CA SER A 21 -1.80 -6.43 0.69
C SER A 21 -0.94 -6.74 1.92
N GLY A 22 -1.02 -5.93 2.98
CA GLY A 22 -0.34 -6.23 4.25
C GLY A 22 1.09 -5.71 4.37
N LEU A 23 1.59 -4.89 3.44
CA LEU A 23 2.94 -4.29 3.51
C LEU A 23 3.08 -3.20 4.59
N MET A 24 2.00 -2.87 5.30
CA MET A 24 2.00 -1.94 6.43
C MET A 24 1.71 -2.68 7.74
N ARG A 25 2.73 -3.35 8.29
CA ARG A 25 2.57 -4.25 9.43
C ARG A 25 2.29 -3.52 10.74
N VAL A 26 3.23 -2.73 11.22
CA VAL A 26 3.19 -2.06 12.53
C VAL A 26 2.89 -0.59 12.36
N SER A 27 3.52 0.06 11.39
CA SER A 27 3.49 1.50 11.27
C SER A 27 3.35 1.96 9.82
N ASN A 28 2.93 3.22 9.64
CA ASN A 28 2.90 3.83 8.31
C ASN A 28 4.30 3.90 7.68
N THR A 29 5.38 3.94 8.48
CA THR A 29 6.75 4.01 7.94
C THR A 29 7.19 2.71 7.29
N ASP A 30 6.54 1.59 7.61
CA ASP A 30 6.89 0.27 7.06
C ASP A 30 6.87 0.30 5.53
N ILE A 31 5.78 0.78 4.94
CA ILE A 31 5.65 0.87 3.48
C ILE A 31 6.50 2.01 2.89
N LEU A 32 6.69 3.11 3.62
CA LEU A 32 7.43 4.28 3.13
C LEU A 32 8.94 4.06 3.10
N ASN A 33 9.44 3.16 3.95
CA ASN A 33 10.86 2.83 4.04
C ASN A 33 11.26 1.60 3.22
N LEU A 34 10.32 0.96 2.51
CA LEU A 34 10.63 -0.17 1.63
C LEU A 34 11.61 0.26 0.54
N LYS A 35 12.73 -0.46 0.48
CA LYS A 35 13.78 -0.29 -0.53
C LYS A 35 13.65 -1.32 -1.64
N VAL A 36 14.25 -1.01 -2.77
CA VAL A 36 14.38 -1.96 -3.89
C VAL A 36 15.10 -3.24 -3.44
N SER A 37 16.10 -3.10 -2.57
CA SER A 37 16.85 -4.24 -2.00
C SER A 37 16.02 -5.16 -1.12
N ASP A 38 14.85 -4.73 -0.66
CA ASP A 38 13.99 -5.53 0.21
C ASP A 38 13.11 -6.49 -0.61
N VAL A 39 13.12 -6.39 -1.94
CA VAL A 39 12.27 -7.16 -2.86
C VAL A 39 13.06 -8.31 -3.47
N ASP A 40 12.55 -9.52 -3.28
CA ASP A 40 12.99 -10.72 -3.98
C ASP A 40 11.94 -11.10 -5.03
N PHE A 41 12.24 -10.75 -6.29
CA PHE A 41 11.36 -11.06 -7.43
C PHE A 41 11.35 -12.53 -7.83
N ILE A 42 12.37 -13.32 -7.44
CA ILE A 42 12.44 -14.75 -7.77
C ILE A 42 11.49 -15.50 -6.85
N ASN A 43 11.57 -15.23 -5.54
CA ASN A 43 10.71 -15.87 -4.54
C ASN A 43 9.36 -15.16 -4.36
N LYS A 44 9.14 -14.04 -5.07
CA LYS A 44 7.96 -13.17 -4.95
C LYS A 44 7.67 -12.75 -3.50
N THR A 45 8.72 -12.30 -2.82
CA THR A 45 8.62 -11.85 -1.42
C THR A 45 9.24 -10.49 -1.20
N ILE A 46 8.73 -9.75 -0.21
CA ILE A 46 9.29 -8.47 0.22
C ILE A 46 9.52 -8.48 1.74
N ASN A 47 10.69 -8.01 2.17
CA ASN A 47 11.04 -7.93 3.58
C ASN A 47 10.48 -6.64 4.19
N VAL A 48 9.50 -6.79 5.10
CA VAL A 48 8.90 -5.69 5.86
C VAL A 48 9.25 -5.86 7.33
N ASN A 49 10.19 -5.04 7.82
CA ASN A 49 10.66 -5.06 9.20
C ASN A 49 11.06 -6.46 9.70
N GLY A 50 11.84 -7.19 8.90
CA GLY A 50 12.34 -8.52 9.23
C GLY A 50 11.36 -9.67 8.96
N MET A 51 10.17 -9.40 8.43
CA MET A 51 9.24 -10.44 7.98
C MET A 51 9.20 -10.48 6.46
N SER A 52 9.39 -11.68 5.91
CA SER A 52 9.16 -11.94 4.49
C SER A 52 7.66 -12.06 4.21
N ILE A 53 7.11 -11.16 3.39
CA ILE A 53 5.72 -11.16 2.96
C ILE A 53 5.67 -11.56 1.49
N ALA A 54 4.91 -12.60 1.16
CA ALA A 54 4.66 -12.99 -0.22
C ALA A 54 3.73 -11.99 -0.92
N PHE A 55 3.98 -11.73 -2.20
CA PHE A 55 3.12 -10.90 -3.05
C PHE A 55 2.69 -11.65 -4.32
N ASP A 56 1.57 -11.24 -4.89
CA ASP A 56 1.04 -11.79 -6.14
C ASP A 56 1.62 -11.08 -7.38
N GLU A 57 1.20 -11.52 -8.55
CA GLU A 57 1.65 -10.96 -9.84
C GLU A 57 1.22 -9.51 -10.06
N GLU A 58 0.05 -9.12 -9.52
CA GLU A 58 -0.43 -7.74 -9.65
C GLU A 58 0.46 -6.78 -8.85
N LEU A 59 0.76 -7.13 -7.61
CA LEU A 59 1.64 -6.34 -6.76
C LEU A 59 3.08 -6.37 -7.28
N GLU A 60 3.56 -7.50 -7.81
CA GLU A 60 4.87 -7.59 -8.48
C GLU A 60 4.98 -6.57 -9.63
N LYS A 61 3.98 -6.54 -10.51
CA LYS A 61 3.91 -5.61 -11.63
C LYS A 61 3.97 -4.16 -11.15
N ILE A 62 3.16 -3.81 -10.15
CA ILE A 62 3.09 -2.45 -9.60
C ILE A 62 4.41 -2.06 -8.91
N ILE A 63 5.08 -2.99 -8.22
CA ILE A 63 6.41 -2.77 -7.64
C ILE A 63 7.41 -2.43 -8.76
N LYS A 64 7.47 -3.24 -9.82
CA LYS A 64 8.38 -3.01 -10.97
C LYS A 64 8.12 -1.66 -11.64
N GLU A 65 6.85 -1.32 -11.89
CA GLU A 65 6.45 -0.02 -12.45
C GLU A 65 6.85 1.14 -11.53
N SER A 66 6.67 1.00 -10.20
CA SER A 66 7.05 2.03 -9.22
C SER A 66 8.56 2.25 -9.18
N ILE A 67 9.34 1.16 -9.24
CA ILE A 67 10.81 1.19 -9.25
C ILE A 67 11.33 1.82 -10.54
N THR A 68 10.63 1.71 -11.66
CA THR A 68 11.09 2.26 -12.95
C THR A 68 10.48 3.62 -13.27
N GLN A 69 9.47 4.07 -12.51
CA GLN A 69 8.80 5.35 -12.70
C GLN A 69 9.79 6.52 -12.60
N GLN A 70 9.84 7.35 -13.65
CA GLN A 70 10.69 8.55 -13.71
C GLN A 70 9.92 9.86 -13.51
N ARG A 71 8.64 9.88 -13.89
CA ARG A 71 7.75 11.04 -13.81
C ARG A 71 6.60 10.77 -12.88
N TYR A 72 6.23 11.73 -12.06
CA TYR A 72 5.01 11.70 -11.26
C TYR A 72 4.07 12.78 -11.76
N TYR A 73 2.89 12.37 -12.23
CA TYR A 73 1.84 13.24 -12.75
C TYR A 73 0.97 13.74 -11.60
N LYS A 74 0.69 15.04 -11.57
CA LYS A 74 -0.10 15.63 -10.50
C LYS A 74 -1.59 15.36 -10.74
N LEU A 75 -2.28 14.91 -9.69
CA LEU A 75 -3.72 14.67 -9.76
C LEU A 75 -4.49 15.99 -9.95
N GLY A 76 -5.31 16.08 -11.00
CA GLY A 76 -6.30 17.14 -11.18
C GLY A 76 -5.77 18.50 -11.67
N GLU A 77 -4.48 18.65 -11.98
CA GLU A 77 -3.93 19.89 -12.53
C GLU A 77 -3.91 19.85 -14.07
N GLN A 78 -5.09 19.94 -14.71
CA GLN A 78 -5.15 20.31 -16.13
C GLN A 78 -5.02 21.84 -16.26
N GLY A 79 -3.96 22.30 -16.93
CA GLY A 79 -3.86 23.69 -17.42
C GLY A 79 -3.12 24.73 -16.55
N ARG A 80 -2.45 24.36 -15.44
CA ARG A 80 -1.55 25.29 -14.71
C ARG A 80 -0.30 24.58 -14.18
N SER A 81 0.87 25.07 -14.59
CA SER A 81 2.22 24.51 -14.31
C SER A 81 2.50 23.13 -14.94
N ASN A 82 3.76 22.67 -14.89
CA ASN A 82 4.13 21.33 -15.39
C ASN A 82 3.21 20.26 -14.78
N GLU A 83 2.56 19.48 -15.64
CA GLU A 83 1.61 18.40 -15.30
C GLU A 83 2.29 17.26 -14.52
N TYR A 84 3.63 17.22 -14.54
CA TYR A 84 4.43 16.25 -13.81
C TYR A 84 5.70 16.86 -13.19
N TYR A 85 6.34 16.10 -12.31
CA TYR A 85 7.71 16.34 -11.87
C TYR A 85 8.58 15.09 -12.03
N LEU A 86 9.90 15.30 -12.17
CA LEU A 86 10.86 14.20 -12.23
C LEU A 86 11.15 13.66 -10.82
N LEU A 87 11.32 12.35 -10.74
CA LEU A 87 11.67 11.61 -9.53
C LEU A 87 13.18 11.40 -9.47
N ASN A 88 13.73 11.25 -8.25
CA ASN A 88 15.10 10.78 -8.10
C ASN A 88 15.19 9.29 -8.44
N THR A 89 15.67 8.98 -9.65
CA THR A 89 15.83 7.60 -10.13
C THR A 89 16.88 6.79 -9.36
N SER A 90 17.81 7.46 -8.69
CA SER A 90 18.85 6.85 -7.85
C SER A 90 18.41 6.64 -6.40
N SER A 91 17.17 7.00 -6.05
CA SER A 91 16.64 6.77 -4.71
C SER A 91 16.53 5.26 -4.42
N PRO A 92 16.95 4.78 -3.24
CA PRO A 92 16.89 3.36 -2.90
C PRO A 92 15.48 2.88 -2.57
N TYR A 93 14.53 3.80 -2.35
CA TYR A 93 13.16 3.51 -1.96
C TYR A 93 12.28 3.17 -3.16
N ILE A 94 11.29 2.30 -2.96
CA ILE A 94 10.25 2.02 -3.96
C ILE A 94 9.41 3.28 -4.19
N ILE A 95 9.07 3.99 -3.12
CA ILE A 95 8.38 5.28 -3.16
C ILE A 95 9.41 6.41 -3.20
N LYS A 96 9.54 7.05 -4.35
CA LYS A 96 10.50 8.11 -4.66
C LYS A 96 9.87 9.48 -4.52
N LEU A 97 10.66 10.42 -4.02
CA LEU A 97 10.26 11.81 -3.89
C LEU A 97 10.71 12.67 -5.08
N ARG A 98 10.04 13.81 -5.24
CA ARG A 98 10.58 14.92 -6.03
C ARG A 98 11.92 15.34 -5.40
N PRO A 99 13.01 15.43 -6.16
CA PRO A 99 14.29 15.87 -5.63
C PRO A 99 14.18 17.36 -5.24
N LEU A 100 14.35 17.65 -3.96
CA LEU A 100 14.40 19.00 -3.41
C LEU A 100 15.61 19.12 -2.46
N PRO A 101 16.20 20.30 -2.29
CA PRO A 101 17.27 20.48 -1.30
C PRO A 101 16.87 20.05 0.11
N SER A 102 15.60 20.27 0.49
CA SER A 102 15.05 19.95 1.81
C SER A 102 14.89 18.45 2.10
N ASN A 103 15.00 17.57 1.09
CA ASN A 103 14.89 16.12 1.25
C ASN A 103 16.12 15.38 0.69
N LYS A 104 17.29 16.02 0.77
CA LYS A 104 18.57 15.53 0.23
C LYS A 104 18.45 15.06 -1.22
N ASN A 105 17.79 15.87 -2.05
CA ASN A 105 17.53 15.56 -3.45
C ASN A 105 16.74 14.25 -3.66
N GLY A 106 15.80 13.93 -2.77
CA GLY A 106 14.91 12.77 -2.87
C GLY A 106 15.55 11.44 -2.47
N SER A 107 16.67 11.47 -1.76
CA SER A 107 17.34 10.28 -1.22
C SER A 107 16.75 9.80 0.11
N GLU A 108 15.80 10.55 0.68
CA GLU A 108 15.09 10.20 1.91
C GLU A 108 13.72 9.60 1.61
N SER A 109 13.18 8.82 2.56
CA SER A 109 11.83 8.27 2.44
C SER A 109 10.77 9.36 2.59
N MET A 110 9.59 9.07 2.06
CA MET A 110 8.43 9.95 2.21
C MET A 110 8.01 10.06 3.69
N SER A 111 7.62 11.26 4.11
CA SER A 111 7.07 11.46 5.46
C SER A 111 5.65 10.91 5.58
N VAL A 112 5.27 10.52 6.81
CA VAL A 112 3.91 10.03 7.11
C VAL A 112 2.84 11.08 6.79
N ASP A 113 3.12 12.36 6.99
CA ASP A 113 2.16 13.41 6.68
C ASP A 113 1.99 13.61 5.17
N THR A 114 3.06 13.42 4.38
CA THR A 114 2.95 13.39 2.92
C THR A 114 2.08 12.22 2.45
N LEU A 115 2.23 11.04 3.07
CA LEU A 115 1.37 9.88 2.81
C LEU A 115 -0.10 10.18 3.11
N LYS A 116 -0.42 10.78 4.26
CA LYS A 116 -1.80 11.15 4.62
C LYS A 116 -2.40 12.12 3.59
N GLN A 117 -1.67 13.19 3.24
CA GLN A 117 -2.12 14.16 2.25
C GLN A 117 -2.29 13.55 0.85
N ARG A 118 -1.43 12.59 0.50
CA ARG A 118 -1.56 11.82 -0.74
C ARG A 118 -2.82 10.95 -0.73
N LEU A 119 -3.10 10.22 0.35
CA LEU A 119 -4.32 9.42 0.48
C LEU A 119 -5.59 10.27 0.43
N ILE A 120 -5.61 11.46 1.04
CA ILE A 120 -6.75 12.39 0.93
C ILE A 120 -7.01 12.78 -0.53
N ARG A 121 -5.96 13.14 -1.28
CA ARG A 121 -6.07 13.49 -2.71
C ARG A 121 -6.53 12.31 -3.56
N LEU A 122 -5.98 11.12 -3.30
CA LEU A 122 -6.40 9.88 -3.98
C LEU A 122 -7.86 9.54 -3.67
N SER A 123 -8.29 9.71 -2.41
CA SER A 123 -9.68 9.54 -1.98
C SER A 123 -10.61 10.41 -2.82
N SER A 124 -10.30 11.70 -2.92
CA SER A 124 -11.08 12.68 -3.69
C SER A 124 -11.11 12.33 -5.18
N PHE A 125 -9.94 12.06 -5.78
CA PHE A 125 -9.82 11.70 -7.19
C PHE A 125 -10.61 10.42 -7.56
N LEU A 126 -10.58 9.43 -6.68
CA LEU A 126 -11.29 8.17 -6.90
C LEU A 126 -12.79 8.26 -6.60
N GLY A 127 -13.26 9.34 -5.98
CA GLY A 127 -14.65 9.47 -5.53
C GLY A 127 -14.98 8.56 -4.33
N VAL A 128 -13.96 8.19 -3.55
CA VAL A 128 -14.11 7.37 -2.34
C VAL A 128 -14.01 8.29 -1.15
N ASN A 129 -14.94 8.23 -0.21
CA ASN A 129 -14.88 9.07 0.99
C ASN A 129 -14.02 8.43 2.09
N GLY A 130 -13.10 9.21 2.64
CA GLY A 130 -12.39 8.86 3.88
C GLY A 130 -11.28 7.81 3.75
N MET A 131 -10.73 7.57 2.55
CA MET A 131 -9.62 6.63 2.36
C MET A 131 -8.44 7.01 3.28
N ASN A 132 -8.00 6.04 4.08
CA ASN A 132 -6.86 6.18 4.98
C ASN A 132 -6.17 4.82 5.19
N THR A 133 -4.97 4.84 5.76
CA THR A 133 -4.14 3.65 5.91
C THR A 133 -4.82 2.55 6.74
N ARG A 134 -5.55 2.92 7.81
CA ARG A 134 -6.30 1.98 8.65
C ARG A 134 -7.40 1.27 7.87
N LEU A 135 -8.23 2.02 7.14
CA LEU A 135 -9.34 1.46 6.37
C LEU A 135 -8.84 0.57 5.23
N LEU A 136 -7.81 0.99 4.51
CA LEU A 136 -7.20 0.18 3.44
C LEU A 136 -6.69 -1.16 4.01
N LYS A 137 -5.96 -1.11 5.12
CA LYS A 137 -5.44 -2.32 5.78
C LYS A 137 -6.54 -3.24 6.28
N GLN A 138 -7.59 -2.68 6.89
CA GLN A 138 -8.74 -3.45 7.36
C GLN A 138 -9.50 -4.09 6.19
N SER A 139 -9.68 -3.35 5.09
CA SER A 139 -10.36 -3.85 3.89
C SER A 139 -9.59 -4.99 3.23
N GLY A 140 -8.26 -4.88 3.16
CA GLY A 140 -7.38 -5.93 2.68
C GLY A 140 -7.44 -7.20 3.52
N ALA A 141 -7.31 -7.06 4.84
CA ALA A 141 -7.42 -8.17 5.77
C ALA A 141 -8.79 -8.88 5.68
N PHE A 142 -9.88 -8.11 5.60
CA PHE A 142 -11.22 -8.66 5.46
C PHE A 142 -11.38 -9.46 4.16
N ASN A 143 -10.91 -8.91 3.04
CA ASN A 143 -10.99 -9.60 1.75
C ASN A 143 -10.18 -10.90 1.75
N LEU A 144 -8.99 -10.88 2.33
CA LEU A 144 -8.15 -12.08 2.46
C LEU A 144 -8.83 -13.17 3.31
N LEU A 145 -9.47 -12.80 4.43
CA LEU A 145 -10.25 -13.77 5.22
C LEU A 145 -11.45 -14.31 4.44
N LYS A 146 -12.09 -13.48 3.61
CA LYS A 146 -13.24 -13.85 2.78
C LYS A 146 -12.87 -14.86 1.70
N GLU A 147 -11.75 -14.65 1.02
CA GLU A 147 -11.27 -15.49 -0.10
C GLU A 147 -10.92 -16.91 0.33
N GLU A 148 -10.48 -17.10 1.57
CA GLU A 148 -10.19 -18.41 2.15
C GLU A 148 -11.43 -19.30 2.36
N ASN A 149 -12.63 -18.72 2.20
CA ASN A 149 -13.92 -19.42 2.17
C ASN A 149 -14.10 -20.48 3.27
N LYS A 150 -13.77 -20.12 4.52
CA LYS A 150 -13.88 -20.98 5.69
C LYS A 150 -14.35 -20.22 6.93
N GLU A 151 -14.86 -20.97 7.91
CA GLU A 151 -15.22 -20.43 9.21
C GLU A 151 -13.98 -20.08 10.04
N TRP A 152 -13.95 -18.86 10.55
CA TRP A 152 -12.82 -18.33 11.30
C TRP A 152 -13.11 -18.30 12.80
N THR A 153 -12.19 -18.85 13.59
CA THR A 153 -12.06 -18.47 15.00
C THR A 153 -11.19 -17.22 15.10
N LEU A 154 -11.34 -16.45 16.19
CA LEU A 154 -10.54 -15.25 16.41
C LEU A 154 -9.03 -15.55 16.41
N ASP A 155 -8.62 -16.66 17.03
CA ASP A 155 -7.21 -17.03 17.12
C ASP A 155 -6.63 -17.50 15.78
N ALA A 156 -7.40 -18.31 15.03
CA ALA A 156 -6.99 -18.75 13.70
C ALA A 156 -6.85 -17.56 12.74
N ALA A 157 -7.83 -16.65 12.72
CA ALA A 157 -7.78 -15.45 11.89
C ALA A 157 -6.64 -14.52 12.30
N THR A 158 -6.42 -14.33 13.60
CA THR A 158 -5.31 -13.50 14.11
C THR A 158 -3.96 -14.05 13.68
N LYS A 159 -3.75 -15.36 13.82
CA LYS A 159 -2.50 -16.01 13.42
C LYS A 159 -2.27 -15.87 11.91
N PHE A 160 -3.28 -16.24 11.11
CA PHE A 160 -3.22 -16.18 9.66
C PHE A 160 -2.95 -14.76 9.15
N LEU A 161 -3.69 -13.76 9.65
CA LEU A 161 -3.49 -12.36 9.26
C LEU A 161 -2.10 -11.86 9.62
N ASN A 162 -1.57 -12.22 10.79
CA ASN A 162 -0.20 -11.85 11.18
C ASN A 162 0.87 -12.46 10.25
N GLU A 163 0.70 -13.72 9.83
CA GLU A 163 1.56 -14.39 8.85
C GLU A 163 1.50 -13.71 7.47
N LYS A 164 0.35 -13.11 7.14
CA LYS A 164 0.12 -12.35 5.90
C LYS A 164 0.45 -10.85 6.03
N GLY A 165 1.10 -10.43 7.12
CA GLY A 165 1.53 -9.04 7.33
C GLY A 165 0.50 -8.11 7.99
N PHE A 166 -0.71 -8.60 8.30
CA PHE A 166 -1.75 -7.81 8.95
C PHE A 166 -1.71 -7.92 10.47
N ASN A 167 -0.92 -7.04 11.11
CA ASN A 167 -1.03 -6.85 12.56
C ASN A 167 -2.21 -5.90 12.87
N LEU A 168 -3.34 -6.49 13.26
CA LEU A 168 -4.59 -5.79 13.60
C LEU A 168 -5.00 -6.06 15.06
N ARG A 169 -5.70 -5.10 15.66
CA ARG A 169 -6.31 -5.30 16.98
C ARG A 169 -7.35 -6.43 16.90
N ARG A 170 -7.36 -7.34 17.89
CA ARG A 170 -8.29 -8.47 17.98
C ARG A 170 -9.76 -8.07 17.82
N ASN A 171 -10.18 -6.93 18.37
CA ASN A 171 -11.56 -6.44 18.21
C ASN A 171 -11.94 -6.19 16.74
N ASN A 172 -11.03 -5.61 15.95
CA ASN A 172 -11.28 -5.39 14.52
C ASN A 172 -11.45 -6.73 13.78
N ILE A 173 -10.63 -7.73 14.14
CA ILE A 173 -10.69 -9.07 13.55
C ILE A 173 -12.01 -9.75 13.94
N LEU A 174 -12.43 -9.62 15.20
CA LEU A 174 -13.71 -10.14 15.67
C LEU A 174 -14.89 -9.54 14.90
N ASP A 175 -14.87 -8.24 14.63
CA ASP A 175 -15.92 -7.57 13.86
C ASP A 175 -15.93 -8.04 12.40
N MET A 176 -14.75 -8.25 11.78
CA MET A 176 -14.64 -8.86 10.45
C MET A 176 -15.25 -10.26 10.41
N ILE A 177 -14.96 -11.11 11.40
CA ILE A 177 -15.50 -12.48 11.47
C ILE A 177 -17.03 -12.46 11.60
N LYS A 178 -17.58 -11.57 12.44
CA LYS A 178 -19.04 -11.41 12.57
C LYS A 178 -19.68 -11.00 11.25
N GLU A 179 -19.04 -10.11 10.53
CA GLU A 179 -19.52 -9.63 9.23
C GLU A 179 -19.47 -10.72 8.15
N LEU A 180 -18.40 -11.54 8.12
CA LEU A 180 -18.32 -12.69 7.22
C LEU A 180 -19.49 -13.66 7.44
N ARG A 181 -19.83 -13.96 8.71
CA ARG A 181 -20.93 -14.87 9.05
C ARG A 181 -22.31 -14.35 8.66
N ARG A 182 -22.51 -13.03 8.70
CA ARG A 182 -23.78 -12.41 8.28
C ARG A 182 -24.03 -12.54 6.78
N ASN A 183 -22.96 -12.58 5.98
CA ASN A 183 -23.04 -12.63 4.52
C ASN A 183 -23.10 -14.07 3.96
N VAL A 184 -23.17 -15.09 4.82
CA VAL A 184 -23.30 -16.52 4.45
C VAL A 184 -24.77 -17.00 4.58
N VAL A 185 -25.69 -16.13 5.03
CA VAL A 185 -27.13 -16.41 5.18
C VAL A 185 -27.92 -15.80 4.03
#